data_AF-A0A2V9QZ29-F1
#
_entry.id   AF-A0A2V9QZ29-F1
#
_cell.length_a   1.000
_cell.length_b   1.000
_cell.length_c   1.000
_cell.angle_alpha   90.00
_cell.angle_beta   90.00
_cell.angle_gamma   90.00
#
_symmetry.space_group_name_H-M   'P 1'
#
loop_
_entity.id
_entity.type
_entity.pdbx_description
1 polymer ?
#
loop_
_entity_poly.entity_id
_entity_poly.type
_entity_poly.pdbx_seq_one_letter_code
_entity_poly.pdbx_strand_id
1 'polypeptide(L)'
;MPKIHRTLWFRFLLLTLFSSMALAQLPVTDDSYVSSAAPTTNNGNNPSLVVQKSSNGTTLIKLDLSQLQAAGVTNTAVNKAYLKLYTSAVTGQGTFDLYQVTSSWAEGTVTYNTIPSMMLVTVGTTCPSGIQCVNTASKYVQVDITTLLQGWLAAPATNFGLALKPNATTISVTFEGKESTTTSHAPELDVVFNSSLAQIPGQIGPAQVGPGVYNINISGSAATLAMTSQCLGGAYATGISLSGTAQCATNGSAFTNLVPGNISSGTAGISITGNANSATTAASASTAGFATTAGTATTAGTATNFTGLLMGDVTGTQSSTVVSKIGGIAASNFARLDIGNAFTGGKQTLALSGTAFASLNIPVNGASPTIPVKGDIWTLSTDPHLNFRDMNSVTQTLAFFSDISTANAGTLASANSYTDAQVLIEKNRATGAEGTLTANLSNEISRAMGAETAETTRATGAETLLGASIATESARAIGVESGLSSAITAETVRATAQEALKANLAGGNNFTGGSQTLAASTATYPSFNVPTSATPLTAPVSGDVWSVNVDPHLNFRDMHNATQMLAFVSDISTANGNTLTAANQYTDAHVL
;
A
#
# COMPACT_ATOMS: atom_id res chain seq x y z
N MET A 1 15.05 -53.87 17.92
CA MET A 1 13.97 -52.86 17.86
C MET A 1 14.08 -51.64 18.80
N PRO A 2 15.04 -51.48 19.76
CA PRO A 2 15.07 -50.29 20.63
C PRO A 2 15.88 -49.09 20.08
N LYS A 3 16.67 -49.28 19.02
CA LYS A 3 17.52 -48.22 18.43
C LYS A 3 16.78 -47.26 17.50
N ILE A 4 15.62 -47.64 16.97
CA ILE A 4 14.84 -46.81 16.03
C ILE A 4 14.03 -45.73 16.78
N HIS A 5 13.62 -45.98 18.03
CA HIS A 5 12.82 -45.03 18.80
C HIS A 5 13.61 -43.87 19.41
N ARG A 6 14.89 -44.05 19.75
CA ARG A 6 15.73 -42.95 20.30
C ARG A 6 16.08 -41.91 19.25
N THR A 7 16.30 -42.32 18.00
CA THR A 7 16.61 -41.42 16.89
C THR A 7 15.38 -40.64 16.42
N LEU A 8 14.18 -41.22 16.54
CA LEU A 8 12.92 -40.53 16.26
C LEU A 8 12.65 -39.42 17.30
N TRP A 9 12.85 -39.71 18.59
CA TRP A 9 12.64 -38.75 19.67
C TRP A 9 13.66 -37.60 19.66
N PHE A 10 14.93 -37.88 19.33
CA PHE A 10 15.96 -36.83 19.24
C PHE A 10 15.74 -35.91 18.03
N ARG A 11 15.22 -36.44 16.91
CA ARG A 11 14.80 -35.63 15.75
C ARG A 11 13.54 -34.82 16.04
N PHE A 12 12.59 -35.35 16.81
CA PHE A 12 11.41 -34.60 17.26
C PHE A 12 11.80 -33.43 18.19
N LEU A 13 12.73 -33.65 19.12
CA LEU A 13 13.25 -32.63 20.04
C LEU A 13 14.05 -31.54 19.31
N LEU A 14 14.83 -31.89 18.28
CA LEU A 14 15.59 -30.94 17.47
C LEU A 14 14.69 -30.13 16.52
N LEU A 15 13.56 -30.70 16.06
CA LEU A 15 12.56 -29.98 15.26
C LEU A 15 11.76 -28.97 16.09
N THR A 16 11.57 -29.21 17.40
CA THR A 16 10.90 -28.29 18.33
C THR A 16 11.79 -27.14 18.83
N LEU A 17 13.13 -27.27 18.76
CA LEU A 17 14.08 -26.26 19.22
C LEU A 17 14.45 -25.21 18.15
N PHE A 18 14.11 -25.45 16.88
CA PHE A 18 14.26 -24.48 15.78
C PHE A 18 12.97 -23.73 15.42
N SER A 19 11.87 -23.95 16.15
CA SER A 19 10.56 -23.33 15.87
C SER A 19 10.38 -21.92 16.46
N SER A 20 11.37 -21.37 17.18
CA SER A 20 11.20 -20.13 17.97
C SER A 20 11.66 -18.84 17.29
N MET A 21 11.81 -18.84 15.96
CA MET A 21 11.73 -17.59 15.17
C MET A 21 10.56 -17.71 14.20
N ALA A 22 9.35 -17.67 14.76
CA ALA A 22 8.15 -17.44 13.96
C ALA A 22 8.13 -15.95 13.57
N LEU A 23 8.52 -15.64 12.33
CA LEU A 23 8.04 -14.42 11.68
C LEU A 23 6.56 -14.67 11.40
N ALA A 24 5.68 -14.15 12.26
CA ALA A 24 4.25 -14.17 12.00
C ALA A 24 3.96 -13.11 10.92
N GLN A 25 4.05 -13.50 9.65
CA GLN A 25 3.49 -12.71 8.55
C GLN A 25 1.96 -12.81 8.64
N LEU A 26 1.31 -11.65 8.86
CA LEU A 26 -0.14 -11.58 8.93
C LEU A 26 -0.67 -10.91 7.67
N PRO A 27 -1.53 -11.60 6.90
CA PRO A 27 -2.13 -11.02 5.70
C PRO A 27 -3.12 -9.90 6.07
N VAL A 28 -3.43 -9.06 5.09
CA VAL A 28 -4.54 -8.11 5.17
C VAL A 28 -5.89 -8.84 5.01
N THR A 29 -6.93 -8.38 5.72
CA THR A 29 -8.31 -8.86 5.49
C THR A 29 -8.96 -8.12 4.32
N ASP A 30 -8.72 -6.82 4.23
CA ASP A 30 -9.34 -5.90 3.29
C ASP A 30 -8.30 -4.86 2.83
N ASP A 31 -8.27 -4.55 1.53
CA ASP A 31 -7.55 -3.43 0.95
C ASP A 31 -8.31 -2.83 -0.23
N SER A 32 -8.18 -1.52 -0.40
CA SER A 32 -8.78 -0.81 -1.53
C SER A 32 -8.06 0.52 -1.68
N TYR A 33 -8.27 1.21 -2.79
CA TYR A 33 -8.02 2.66 -2.84
C TYR A 33 -9.27 3.40 -3.28
N VAL A 34 -9.33 4.67 -2.91
CA VAL A 34 -10.38 5.60 -3.35
C VAL A 34 -9.74 6.78 -4.05
N SER A 35 -10.44 7.36 -5.02
CA SER A 35 -9.90 8.44 -5.84
C SER A 35 -10.98 9.48 -6.14
N SER A 36 -10.63 10.76 -6.01
CA SER A 36 -11.51 11.87 -6.39
C SER A 36 -11.70 11.97 -7.91
N ALA A 37 -10.87 11.29 -8.70
CA ALA A 37 -11.05 11.22 -10.16
C ALA A 37 -12.19 10.28 -10.57
N ALA A 38 -12.58 9.34 -9.70
CA ALA A 38 -13.68 8.41 -9.91
C ALA A 38 -14.48 8.20 -8.60
N PRO A 39 -15.27 9.21 -8.15
CA PRO A 39 -15.72 9.27 -6.76
C PRO A 39 -16.67 8.17 -6.30
N THR A 40 -17.36 7.51 -7.24
CA THR A 40 -18.34 6.44 -7.00
C THR A 40 -17.79 5.05 -7.33
N THR A 41 -16.55 4.95 -7.80
CA THR A 41 -15.96 3.66 -8.18
C THR A 41 -15.40 2.97 -6.94
N ASN A 42 -15.80 1.70 -6.76
CA ASN A 42 -15.17 0.81 -5.80
C ASN A 42 -13.94 0.14 -6.44
N ASN A 43 -12.82 0.10 -5.73
CA ASN A 43 -11.58 -0.50 -6.21
C ASN A 43 -11.10 -1.66 -5.32
N GLY A 44 -12.00 -2.30 -4.56
CA GLY A 44 -11.65 -3.38 -3.63
C GLY A 44 -11.21 -4.68 -4.31
N ASN A 45 -11.37 -4.80 -5.63
CA ASN A 45 -10.89 -5.94 -6.43
C ASN A 45 -9.69 -5.55 -7.31
N ASN A 46 -9.12 -4.36 -7.11
CA ASN A 46 -8.04 -3.87 -7.95
C ASN A 46 -6.69 -4.38 -7.40
N PRO A 47 -5.84 -5.05 -8.20
CA PRO A 47 -4.54 -5.54 -7.75
C PRO A 47 -3.55 -4.42 -7.39
N SER A 48 -3.91 -3.16 -7.61
CA SER A 48 -3.10 -1.98 -7.39
C SER A 48 -3.74 -1.06 -6.35
N LEU A 49 -2.95 -0.69 -5.34
CA LEU A 49 -3.30 0.28 -4.31
C LEU A 49 -2.63 1.63 -4.62
N VAL A 50 -3.42 2.65 -4.92
CA VAL A 50 -2.91 3.92 -5.45
C VAL A 50 -2.79 4.99 -4.37
N VAL A 51 -1.61 5.60 -4.26
CA VAL A 51 -1.38 6.83 -3.51
C VAL A 51 -0.92 7.92 -4.48
N GLN A 52 -1.82 8.87 -4.79
CA GLN A 52 -1.59 9.84 -5.86
C GLN A 52 -2.16 11.22 -5.55
N LYS A 53 -1.32 12.26 -5.69
CA LYS A 53 -1.72 13.63 -5.38
C LYS A 53 -2.80 14.20 -6.29
N SER A 54 -2.67 14.02 -7.61
CA SER A 54 -3.56 14.63 -8.62
C SER A 54 -5.02 14.19 -8.49
N SER A 55 -5.23 12.94 -8.07
CA SER A 55 -6.54 12.30 -7.96
C SER A 55 -6.97 12.09 -6.51
N ASN A 56 -6.25 12.68 -5.55
CA ASN A 56 -6.36 12.43 -4.12
C ASN A 56 -6.48 10.92 -3.78
N GLY A 57 -5.76 10.09 -4.54
CA GLY A 57 -5.78 8.64 -4.45
C GLY A 57 -5.30 8.22 -3.06
N THR A 58 -6.19 7.64 -2.26
CA THR A 58 -5.93 7.24 -0.87
C THR A 58 -6.11 5.73 -0.75
N THR A 59 -5.06 5.05 -0.31
CA THR A 59 -5.09 3.61 -0.04
C THR A 59 -5.69 3.36 1.35
N LEU A 60 -6.51 2.32 1.47
CA LEU A 60 -7.11 1.80 2.70
C LEU A 60 -6.67 0.35 2.87
N ILE A 61 -6.20 -0.01 4.06
CA ILE A 61 -5.72 -1.37 4.38
C ILE A 61 -6.23 -1.76 5.76
N LYS A 62 -6.75 -2.98 5.92
CA LYS A 62 -7.15 -3.55 7.21
C LYS A 62 -6.36 -4.82 7.48
N LEU A 63 -5.71 -4.87 8.64
CA LEU A 63 -4.85 -5.98 9.04
C LEU A 63 -5.64 -7.07 9.76
N ASP A 64 -5.33 -8.34 9.48
CA ASP A 64 -5.80 -9.47 10.29
C ASP A 64 -4.94 -9.60 11.55
N LEU A 65 -5.55 -9.42 12.72
CA LEU A 65 -4.89 -9.57 14.02
C LEU A 65 -5.34 -10.83 14.77
N SER A 66 -6.20 -11.66 14.17
CA SER A 66 -6.82 -12.83 14.82
C SER A 66 -5.78 -13.82 15.36
N GLN A 67 -4.71 -14.05 14.61
CA GLN A 67 -3.63 -14.96 15.01
C GLN A 67 -2.84 -14.42 16.21
N LEU A 68 -2.59 -13.11 16.29
CA LEU A 68 -1.92 -12.50 17.45
C LEU A 68 -2.79 -12.61 18.70
N GLN A 69 -4.10 -12.39 18.55
CA GLN A 69 -5.06 -12.50 19.63
C GLN A 69 -5.19 -13.95 20.11
N ALA A 70 -5.28 -14.90 19.18
CA ALA A 70 -5.34 -16.33 19.48
C ALA A 70 -4.07 -16.83 20.18
N ALA A 71 -2.91 -16.26 19.84
CA ALA A 71 -1.64 -16.53 20.50
C ALA A 71 -1.47 -15.83 21.86
N GLY A 72 -2.44 -15.02 22.30
CA GLY A 72 -2.39 -14.30 23.58
C GLY A 72 -1.39 -13.15 23.61
N VAL A 73 -1.00 -12.61 22.44
CA VAL A 73 -0.09 -11.47 22.35
C VAL A 73 -0.76 -10.23 22.94
N THR A 74 -0.18 -9.67 24.01
CA THR A 74 -0.66 -8.43 24.61
C THR A 74 -0.05 -7.21 23.92
N ASN A 75 -0.67 -6.04 24.05
CA ASN A 75 -0.12 -4.78 23.55
C ASN A 75 1.31 -4.51 24.06
N THR A 76 1.61 -4.83 25.32
CA THR A 76 2.94 -4.65 25.91
C THR A 76 3.98 -5.68 25.43
N ALA A 77 3.57 -6.74 24.73
CA ALA A 77 4.49 -7.70 24.14
C ALA A 77 5.10 -7.19 22.82
N VAL A 78 4.49 -6.20 22.16
CA VAL A 78 4.98 -5.63 20.89
C VAL A 78 6.10 -4.63 21.16
N ASN A 79 7.29 -4.90 20.63
CA ASN A 79 8.44 -3.98 20.63
C ASN A 79 8.38 -3.02 19.43
N LYS A 80 8.20 -3.58 18.23
CA LYS A 80 8.07 -2.86 16.97
C LYS A 80 7.05 -3.52 16.06
N ALA A 81 6.38 -2.73 15.24
CA ALA A 81 5.52 -3.23 14.17
C ALA A 81 5.66 -2.38 12.91
N TYR A 82 5.81 -3.03 11.77
CA TYR A 82 5.95 -2.38 10.47
C TYR A 82 4.91 -2.91 9.48
N LEU A 83 4.21 -2.02 8.80
CA LEU A 83 3.46 -2.35 7.59
C LEU A 83 4.45 -2.37 6.42
N LYS A 84 4.55 -3.51 5.74
CA LYS A 84 5.43 -3.73 4.60
C LYS A 84 4.62 -3.67 3.31
N LEU A 85 5.01 -2.79 2.40
CA LEU A 85 4.31 -2.49 1.14
C LEU A 85 5.26 -2.63 -0.03
N TYR A 86 4.87 -3.33 -1.08
CA TYR A 86 5.68 -3.45 -2.29
C TYR A 86 5.28 -2.39 -3.32
N THR A 87 6.23 -1.60 -3.81
CA THR A 87 5.98 -0.57 -4.83
C THR A 87 6.02 -1.17 -6.23
N SER A 88 4.87 -1.28 -6.91
CA SER A 88 4.82 -1.78 -8.29
C SER A 88 5.21 -0.71 -9.31
N ALA A 89 4.80 0.55 -9.10
CA ALA A 89 5.11 1.66 -10.00
C ALA A 89 5.31 2.99 -9.25
N VAL A 90 6.21 3.82 -9.76
CA VAL A 90 6.47 5.19 -9.28
C VAL A 90 6.59 6.09 -10.51
N THR A 91 5.54 6.89 -10.78
CA THR A 91 5.54 7.89 -11.87
C THR A 91 5.74 9.31 -11.36
N GLY A 92 5.61 9.51 -10.04
CA GLY A 92 5.99 10.74 -9.35
C GLY A 92 6.48 10.40 -7.96
N GLN A 93 7.73 10.78 -7.65
CA GLN A 93 8.25 10.59 -6.29
C GLN A 93 7.53 11.50 -5.30
N GLY A 94 7.48 11.07 -4.03
CA GLY A 94 6.99 11.92 -2.96
C GLY A 94 6.75 11.18 -1.66
N THR A 95 6.00 11.81 -0.78
CA THR A 95 5.62 11.28 0.53
C THR A 95 4.11 11.10 0.66
N PHE A 96 3.72 10.18 1.52
CA PHE A 96 2.34 10.03 2.00
C PHE A 96 2.30 10.31 3.50
N ASP A 97 1.09 10.49 4.02
CA ASP A 97 0.77 10.57 5.43
C ASP A 97 0.06 9.28 5.85
N LEU A 98 0.37 8.79 7.06
CA LEU A 98 -0.31 7.64 7.66
C LEU A 98 -1.46 8.13 8.53
N TYR A 99 -2.63 7.54 8.30
CA TYR A 99 -3.85 7.76 9.06
C TYR A 99 -4.35 6.46 9.69
N GLN A 100 -4.95 6.55 10.86
CA GLN A 100 -5.78 5.50 11.45
C GLN A 100 -7.21 5.69 10.95
N VAL A 101 -7.83 4.62 10.45
CA VAL A 101 -9.26 4.64 10.14
C VAL A 101 -10.06 4.49 11.44
N THR A 102 -11.07 5.33 11.64
CA THR A 102 -11.83 5.42 12.89
C THR A 102 -13.30 5.03 12.77
N SER A 103 -13.78 4.70 11.56
CA SER A 103 -15.12 4.15 11.32
C SER A 103 -15.06 2.91 10.45
N SER A 104 -16.09 2.06 10.53
CA SER A 104 -16.21 0.87 9.69
C SER A 104 -16.24 1.21 8.20
N TRP A 105 -15.62 0.34 7.40
CA TRP A 105 -15.75 0.30 5.94
C TRP A 105 -15.70 -1.16 5.49
N ALA A 106 -16.13 -1.41 4.26
CA ALA A 106 -16.07 -2.72 3.62
C ALA A 106 -15.42 -2.58 2.25
N GLU A 107 -14.50 -3.49 1.94
CA GLU A 107 -13.73 -3.50 0.69
C GLU A 107 -14.62 -3.45 -0.55
N GLY A 108 -15.66 -4.29 -0.62
CA GLY A 108 -16.53 -4.37 -1.80
C GLY A 108 -17.48 -3.20 -1.99
N THR A 109 -17.51 -2.21 -1.09
CA THR A 109 -18.45 -1.07 -1.18
C THR A 109 -17.82 0.30 -0.99
N VAL A 110 -16.58 0.39 -0.48
CA VAL A 110 -15.96 1.68 -0.21
C VAL A 110 -15.69 2.44 -1.51
N THR A 111 -16.07 3.71 -1.56
CA THR A 111 -15.79 4.65 -2.66
C THR A 111 -15.25 5.95 -2.08
N TYR A 112 -14.79 6.88 -2.92
CA TYR A 112 -14.33 8.19 -2.44
C TYR A 112 -15.44 8.95 -1.72
N ASN A 113 -16.69 8.84 -2.20
CA ASN A 113 -17.85 9.47 -1.58
C ASN A 113 -18.23 8.85 -0.22
N THR A 114 -17.82 7.61 0.03
CA THR A 114 -18.11 6.87 1.28
C THR A 114 -16.84 6.57 2.06
N ILE A 115 -15.78 7.35 1.86
CA ILE A 115 -14.49 7.16 2.52
C ILE A 115 -14.69 7.24 4.06
N PRO A 116 -14.14 6.31 4.85
CA PRO A 116 -14.36 6.29 6.29
C PRO A 116 -13.70 7.50 6.98
N SER A 117 -14.14 7.81 8.20
CA SER A 117 -13.46 8.81 9.03
C SER A 117 -12.07 8.34 9.42
N MET A 118 -11.13 9.28 9.54
CA MET A 118 -9.73 8.99 9.79
C MET A 118 -9.09 10.03 10.72
N MET A 119 -8.04 9.61 11.42
CA MET A 119 -7.22 10.45 12.28
C MET A 119 -5.76 10.35 11.85
N LEU A 120 -5.08 11.49 11.71
CA LEU A 120 -3.67 11.54 11.33
C LEU A 120 -2.81 10.90 12.42
N VAL A 121 -1.88 10.02 12.02
CA VAL A 121 -0.94 9.32 12.91
C VAL A 121 0.45 9.89 12.73
N THR A 122 0.94 9.91 11.49
CA THR A 122 2.29 10.37 11.17
C THR A 122 2.29 11.09 9.82
N VAL A 123 2.92 12.26 9.76
CA VAL A 123 3.10 13.01 8.51
C VAL A 123 4.34 12.54 7.74
N GLY A 124 4.24 12.50 6.41
CA GLY A 124 5.39 12.33 5.53
C GLY A 124 6.18 13.62 5.38
N THR A 125 7.43 13.64 5.82
CA THR A 125 8.23 14.87 5.92
C THR A 125 9.16 15.12 4.73
N THR A 126 10.04 14.17 4.40
CA THR A 126 11.14 14.37 3.44
C THR A 126 11.22 13.24 2.41
N CYS A 127 11.67 13.57 1.19
CA CYS A 127 11.98 12.63 0.10
C CYS A 127 13.12 13.26 -0.75
N PRO A 128 14.20 12.54 -1.13
CA PRO A 128 14.31 11.08 -1.28
C PRO A 128 14.64 10.29 0.00
N SER A 129 14.87 10.96 1.13
CA SER A 129 15.19 10.32 2.42
C SER A 129 14.01 10.38 3.38
N GLY A 130 13.58 9.25 3.93
CA GLY A 130 12.49 9.19 4.92
C GLY A 130 11.69 7.89 4.83
N ILE A 131 11.09 7.47 5.94
CA ILE A 131 10.38 6.18 6.07
C ILE A 131 9.09 6.14 5.22
N GLN A 132 8.43 7.29 4.98
CA GLN A 132 7.24 7.41 4.11
C GLN A 132 7.54 8.06 2.75
N CYS A 133 8.81 8.10 2.33
CA CYS A 133 9.19 8.53 0.98
C CYS A 133 9.21 7.35 0.03
N VAL A 134 8.64 7.56 -1.15
CA VAL A 134 8.67 6.59 -2.25
C VAL A 134 9.25 7.26 -3.48
N ASN A 135 10.42 6.79 -3.90
CA ASN A 135 11.18 7.36 -5.01
C ASN A 135 11.57 6.33 -6.09
N THR A 136 11.36 5.05 -5.83
CA THR A 136 11.73 3.94 -6.72
C THR A 136 10.68 2.83 -6.70
N ALA A 137 10.46 2.22 -7.86
CA ALA A 137 9.61 1.03 -8.00
C ALA A 137 10.40 -0.25 -7.69
N SER A 138 9.68 -1.38 -7.59
CA SER A 138 10.21 -2.72 -7.35
C SER A 138 10.99 -2.85 -6.03
N LYS A 139 10.52 -2.17 -4.97
CA LYS A 139 11.12 -2.22 -3.63
C LYS A 139 10.04 -2.27 -2.56
N TYR A 140 10.42 -2.81 -1.39
CA TYR A 140 9.58 -2.72 -0.21
C TYR A 140 9.78 -1.38 0.51
N VAL A 141 8.68 -0.82 0.99
CA VAL A 141 8.62 0.31 1.93
C VAL A 141 8.06 -0.22 3.24
N GLN A 142 8.73 0.08 4.35
CA GLN A 142 8.29 -0.30 5.69
C GLN A 142 7.80 0.94 6.45
N VAL A 143 6.57 0.91 6.94
CA VAL A 143 5.95 2.02 7.68
C VAL A 143 5.79 1.61 9.14
N ASP A 144 6.38 2.37 10.06
CA ASP A 144 6.24 2.10 11.50
C ASP A 144 4.78 2.33 11.95
N ILE A 145 4.14 1.28 12.42
CA ILE A 145 2.77 1.25 12.94
C ILE A 145 2.71 0.72 14.37
N THR A 146 3.83 0.77 15.10
CA THR A 146 3.98 0.18 16.44
C THR A 146 2.87 0.64 17.41
N THR A 147 2.61 1.95 17.46
CA THR A 147 1.58 2.52 18.34
C THR A 147 0.16 2.11 17.96
N LEU A 148 -0.12 1.97 16.65
CA LEU A 148 -1.42 1.50 16.16
C LEU A 148 -1.65 0.04 16.55
N LEU A 149 -0.67 -0.84 16.30
CA LEU A 149 -0.80 -2.25 16.66
C LEU A 149 -0.97 -2.43 18.17
N GLN A 150 -0.20 -1.72 18.98
CA GLN A 150 -0.36 -1.74 20.45
C GLN A 150 -1.76 -1.27 20.87
N GLY A 151 -2.30 -0.23 20.24
CA GLY A 151 -3.67 0.23 20.47
C GLY A 151 -4.72 -0.82 20.09
N TRP A 152 -4.59 -1.44 18.93
CA TRP A 152 -5.51 -2.48 18.45
C TRP A 152 -5.46 -3.77 19.28
N LEU A 153 -4.29 -4.17 19.78
CA LEU A 153 -4.20 -5.31 20.70
C LEU A 153 -4.81 -5.01 22.08
N ALA A 154 -4.78 -3.75 22.52
CA ALA A 154 -5.43 -3.33 23.75
C ALA A 154 -6.96 -3.20 23.61
N ALA A 155 -7.43 -2.75 22.45
CA ALA A 155 -8.84 -2.58 22.13
C ALA A 155 -9.17 -3.08 20.70
N PRO A 156 -9.33 -4.41 20.50
CA PRO A 156 -9.52 -5.03 19.18
C PRO A 156 -10.64 -4.43 18.33
N ALA A 157 -11.72 -3.97 18.96
CA ALA A 157 -12.86 -3.36 18.28
C ALA A 157 -12.54 -2.04 17.57
N THR A 158 -11.35 -1.46 17.81
CA THR A 158 -10.90 -0.21 17.19
C THR A 158 -10.08 -0.42 15.91
N ASN A 159 -9.82 -1.69 15.53
CA ASN A 159 -9.14 -2.02 14.28
C ASN A 159 -10.09 -1.88 13.08
N PHE A 160 -10.22 -0.66 12.58
CA PHE A 160 -10.83 -0.38 11.27
C PHE A 160 -9.79 -0.25 10.16
N GLY A 161 -8.51 -0.49 10.45
CA GLY A 161 -7.42 -0.37 9.48
C GLY A 161 -6.75 1.01 9.45
N LEU A 162 -5.97 1.22 8.40
CA LEU A 162 -5.12 2.37 8.17
C LEU A 162 -5.34 2.93 6.77
N ALA A 163 -4.96 4.19 6.59
CA ALA A 163 -5.02 4.90 5.32
C ALA A 163 -3.66 5.52 4.98
N LEU A 164 -3.29 5.44 3.70
CA LEU A 164 -2.12 6.10 3.14
C LEU A 164 -2.62 7.22 2.22
N LYS A 165 -2.48 8.46 2.68
CA LYS A 165 -2.99 9.63 1.97
C LYS A 165 -1.84 10.43 1.36
N PRO A 166 -1.94 10.93 0.12
CA PRO A 166 -0.87 11.71 -0.48
C PRO A 166 -0.63 13.00 0.31
N ASN A 167 0.63 13.26 0.70
CA ASN A 167 1.05 14.53 1.30
C ASN A 167 1.15 15.62 0.21
N ALA A 168 1.51 16.87 0.55
CA ALA A 168 1.68 18.01 -0.36
C ALA A 168 2.89 17.91 -1.34
N THR A 169 3.16 16.71 -1.85
CA THR A 169 4.23 16.41 -2.81
C THR A 169 3.66 15.91 -4.14
N THR A 170 4.50 15.70 -5.16
CA THR A 170 4.13 15.18 -6.48
C THR A 170 3.90 13.66 -6.51
N ILE A 171 3.58 13.06 -5.36
CA ILE A 171 3.51 11.60 -5.23
C ILE A 171 2.47 11.02 -6.20
N SER A 172 2.90 10.01 -6.96
CA SER A 172 2.08 9.20 -7.85
C SER A 172 2.69 7.80 -7.86
N VAL A 173 2.23 6.98 -6.92
CA VAL A 173 2.79 5.66 -6.64
C VAL A 173 1.69 4.62 -6.57
N THR A 174 2.05 3.40 -6.96
CA THR A 174 1.19 2.22 -6.86
C THR A 174 1.89 1.18 -6.01
N PHE A 175 1.20 0.70 -5.00
CA PHE A 175 1.57 -0.47 -4.23
C PHE A 175 0.77 -1.68 -4.73
N GLU A 176 1.25 -2.89 -4.49
CA GLU A 176 0.47 -4.09 -4.78
C GLU A 176 -0.58 -4.36 -3.70
N GLY A 177 -1.80 -4.66 -4.14
CA GLY A 177 -2.89 -5.13 -3.29
C GLY A 177 -2.96 -6.65 -3.22
N LYS A 178 -3.87 -7.18 -2.40
CA LYS A 178 -4.01 -8.63 -2.19
C LYS A 178 -4.48 -9.38 -3.44
N GLU A 179 -5.14 -8.71 -4.38
CA GLU A 179 -5.53 -9.28 -5.69
C GLU A 179 -4.35 -9.35 -6.68
N SER A 180 -3.17 -8.85 -6.34
CA SER A 180 -2.01 -8.90 -7.25
C SER A 180 -1.58 -10.33 -7.51
N THR A 181 -1.77 -10.80 -8.75
CA THR A 181 -1.28 -12.11 -9.21
C THR A 181 0.06 -12.03 -9.92
N THR A 182 0.59 -10.82 -10.16
CA THR A 182 1.79 -10.62 -10.99
C THR A 182 3.06 -10.92 -10.21
N THR A 183 3.21 -10.34 -9.02
CA THR A 183 4.35 -10.64 -8.13
C THR A 183 3.91 -11.13 -6.75
N SER A 184 2.60 -11.09 -6.45
CA SER A 184 1.99 -11.62 -5.23
C SER A 184 2.59 -11.02 -3.94
N HIS A 185 3.00 -9.75 -3.98
CA HIS A 185 3.55 -9.05 -2.82
C HIS A 185 2.49 -8.18 -2.14
N ALA A 186 1.42 -8.82 -1.64
CA ALA A 186 0.37 -8.16 -0.88
C ALA A 186 0.94 -7.42 0.36
N PRO A 187 0.23 -6.42 0.91
CA PRO A 187 0.65 -5.78 2.14
C PRO A 187 0.71 -6.75 3.31
N GLU A 188 1.73 -6.63 4.15
CA GLU A 188 1.98 -7.54 5.27
C GLU A 188 2.34 -6.77 6.54
N LEU A 189 2.02 -7.36 7.70
CA LEU A 189 2.44 -6.87 9.00
C LEU A 189 3.66 -7.67 9.50
N ASP A 190 4.77 -6.96 9.73
CA ASP A 190 5.97 -7.47 10.41
C ASP A 190 5.94 -7.04 11.89
N VAL A 191 5.98 -7.99 12.84
CA VAL A 191 5.97 -7.72 14.28
C VAL A 191 7.23 -8.22 14.96
N VAL A 192 7.83 -7.37 15.80
CA VAL A 192 8.94 -7.72 16.69
C VAL A 192 8.42 -7.72 18.12
N PHE A 193 8.57 -8.83 18.83
CA PHE A 193 8.16 -8.96 20.23
C PHE A 193 9.29 -8.60 21.20
N ASN A 194 8.91 -8.20 22.42
CA ASN A 194 9.82 -8.01 23.54
C ASN A 194 10.38 -9.37 23.99
N SER A 195 11.71 -9.48 24.10
CA SER A 195 12.41 -10.71 24.52
C SER A 195 12.43 -10.94 26.03
N SER A 196 11.53 -10.31 26.80
CA SER A 196 11.52 -10.42 28.26
C SER A 196 10.63 -11.57 28.73
N LEU A 197 11.22 -12.51 29.49
CA LEU A 197 10.54 -13.65 30.13
C LEU A 197 9.52 -13.25 31.22
N ALA A 198 9.30 -11.95 31.47
CA ALA A 198 8.43 -11.44 32.54
C ALA A 198 6.92 -11.54 32.25
N GLN A 199 6.51 -12.08 31.09
CA GLN A 199 5.11 -12.07 30.62
C GLN A 199 4.37 -13.43 30.67
N ILE A 200 4.91 -14.47 31.34
CA ILE A 200 4.15 -15.72 31.58
C ILE A 200 3.27 -15.54 32.84
N PRO A 201 1.93 -15.48 32.76
CA PRO A 201 1.07 -15.39 33.95
C PRO A 201 0.93 -16.78 34.56
N GLY A 202 1.48 -16.98 35.76
CA GLY A 202 1.28 -18.20 36.55
C GLY A 202 2.16 -18.24 37.80
N GLN A 203 1.60 -18.67 38.94
CA GLN A 203 2.41 -19.06 40.10
C GLN A 203 3.14 -20.37 39.75
N ILE A 204 4.47 -20.34 39.77
CA ILE A 204 5.29 -21.56 39.68
C ILE A 204 5.32 -22.20 41.08
N GLY A 205 4.63 -23.32 41.25
CA GLY A 205 4.69 -24.13 42.47
C GLY A 205 6.00 -24.95 42.54
N PRO A 206 6.45 -25.37 43.73
CA PRO A 206 7.75 -26.05 43.92
C PRO A 206 7.97 -27.33 43.07
N ALA A 207 6.89 -27.94 42.58
CA ALA A 207 6.95 -29.14 41.73
C ALA A 207 7.27 -28.84 40.24
N GLN A 208 7.30 -27.57 39.83
CA GLN A 208 7.41 -27.17 38.42
C GLN A 208 8.82 -26.73 38.00
N VAL A 209 9.82 -26.87 38.88
CA VAL A 209 11.23 -26.52 38.61
C VAL A 209 12.10 -27.78 38.70
N GLY A 210 12.48 -28.32 37.54
CA GLY A 210 13.58 -29.28 37.41
C GLY A 210 14.90 -28.56 37.11
N PRO A 211 16.06 -29.11 37.51
CA PRO A 211 17.35 -28.43 37.30
C PRO A 211 17.68 -28.28 35.81
N GLY A 212 17.65 -27.05 35.30
CA GLY A 212 18.14 -26.69 33.96
C GLY A 212 17.70 -25.33 33.39
N VAL A 213 18.69 -24.47 33.12
CA VAL A 213 18.81 -23.44 32.05
C VAL A 213 18.24 -22.02 32.24
N TYR A 214 17.43 -21.67 33.24
CA TYR A 214 17.11 -20.24 33.48
C TYR A 214 17.30 -19.78 34.93
N ASN A 215 18.00 -18.65 35.08
CA ASN A 215 18.43 -18.04 36.33
C ASN A 215 17.25 -17.33 37.02
N ILE A 216 16.40 -18.06 37.74
CA ILE A 216 15.34 -17.46 38.57
C ILE A 216 15.87 -17.31 40.01
N ASN A 217 16.04 -16.08 40.47
CA ASN A 217 16.40 -15.76 41.86
C ASN A 217 15.15 -15.29 42.62
N ILE A 218 14.75 -16.00 43.67
CA ILE A 218 13.72 -15.57 44.62
C ILE A 218 14.41 -15.40 45.98
N SER A 219 14.53 -14.16 46.47
CA SER A 219 15.02 -13.87 47.82
C SER A 219 13.92 -13.17 48.64
N GLY A 220 13.58 -13.76 49.78
CA GLY A 220 12.71 -13.19 50.79
C GLY A 220 12.68 -14.06 52.04
N SER A 221 13.27 -13.59 53.14
CA SER A 221 13.23 -14.26 54.44
C SER A 221 11.91 -13.97 55.16
N ALA A 222 11.31 -14.99 55.78
CA ALA A 222 10.16 -14.83 56.66
C ALA A 222 10.57 -14.04 57.91
N ALA A 223 9.98 -12.86 58.07
CA ALA A 223 10.09 -12.06 59.29
C ALA A 223 9.02 -12.51 60.29
N THR A 224 9.43 -13.05 61.45
CA THR A 224 8.85 -12.77 62.78
C THR A 224 9.52 -13.60 63.87
N LEU A 225 10.06 -12.93 64.89
CA LEU A 225 10.23 -13.47 66.24
C LEU A 225 9.83 -12.39 67.23
N ALA A 226 8.84 -12.71 68.05
CA ALA A 226 8.20 -11.82 69.01
C ALA A 226 8.83 -11.96 70.42
N MET A 227 9.30 -10.83 70.92
CA MET A 227 9.52 -10.44 72.33
C MET A 227 10.73 -10.95 73.14
N THR A 228 11.18 -9.99 73.96
CA THR A 228 12.38 -9.93 74.80
C THR A 228 12.04 -10.30 76.25
N SER A 229 12.56 -11.45 76.72
CA SER A 229 12.70 -11.93 78.12
C SER A 229 12.12 -13.33 78.31
N GLN A 230 12.98 -14.34 78.45
CA GLN A 230 12.55 -15.76 78.54
C GLN A 230 13.16 -16.54 79.74
N CYS A 231 13.99 -15.94 80.61
CA CYS A 231 14.44 -16.56 81.88
C CYS A 231 14.24 -15.58 83.04
N LEU A 232 13.64 -16.05 84.14
CA LEU A 232 13.40 -15.26 85.36
C LEU A 232 14.69 -15.07 86.18
N GLY A 233 14.74 -13.98 86.95
CA GLY A 233 15.93 -13.50 87.66
C GLY A 233 16.61 -14.55 88.54
N GLY A 234 17.92 -14.72 88.32
CA GLY A 234 18.78 -15.68 89.03
C GLY A 234 19.13 -16.94 88.23
N ALA A 235 18.47 -17.17 87.09
CA ALA A 235 18.82 -18.24 86.15
C ALA A 235 19.45 -17.69 84.86
N TYR A 236 20.35 -18.44 84.22
CA TYR A 236 20.93 -18.11 82.91
C TYR A 236 20.47 -19.12 81.84
N ALA A 237 20.35 -18.65 80.60
CA ALA A 237 19.93 -19.48 79.48
C ALA A 237 21.04 -20.47 79.09
N THR A 238 20.68 -21.74 78.93
CA THR A 238 21.59 -22.82 78.54
C THR A 238 21.23 -23.44 77.18
N GLY A 239 20.09 -23.06 76.58
CA GLY A 239 19.63 -23.47 75.24
C GLY A 239 18.22 -22.98 74.89
N ILE A 240 17.68 -23.36 73.72
CA ILE A 240 16.29 -23.10 73.25
C ILE A 240 15.64 -24.43 72.84
N SER A 241 14.37 -24.66 73.19
CA SER A 241 13.61 -25.86 72.82
C SER A 241 13.08 -25.80 71.38
N LEU A 242 12.67 -26.94 70.81
CA LEU A 242 12.13 -27.05 69.44
C LEU A 242 10.82 -26.27 69.20
N SER A 243 10.17 -25.76 70.25
CA SER A 243 9.00 -24.86 70.17
C SER A 243 9.35 -23.38 70.40
N GLY A 244 10.63 -23.01 70.44
CA GLY A 244 11.09 -21.61 70.43
C GLY A 244 11.16 -20.91 71.80
N THR A 245 11.25 -21.65 72.91
CA THR A 245 11.38 -21.11 74.28
C THR A 245 12.74 -21.42 74.94
N ALA A 246 13.31 -20.50 75.73
CA ALA A 246 14.60 -20.66 76.42
C ALA A 246 14.59 -21.68 77.58
N GLN A 247 15.71 -22.39 77.77
CA GLN A 247 15.99 -23.37 78.85
C GLN A 247 16.91 -22.73 79.92
N CYS A 248 16.54 -22.73 81.21
CA CYS A 248 17.25 -21.97 82.27
C CYS A 248 17.79 -22.88 83.42
N ALA A 249 18.98 -22.58 84.00
CA ALA A 249 19.64 -23.36 85.08
C ALA A 249 20.16 -22.51 86.27
N THR A 250 20.35 -23.11 87.47
CA THR A 250 20.63 -22.39 88.75
C THR A 250 21.81 -22.92 89.62
N ASN A 251 22.48 -24.03 89.30
CA ASN A 251 23.43 -24.69 90.22
C ASN A 251 24.93 -24.36 90.03
N GLY A 252 25.26 -23.25 89.36
CA GLY A 252 26.60 -22.64 89.46
C GLY A 252 27.79 -23.49 88.97
N SER A 253 27.57 -24.58 88.25
CA SER A 253 28.62 -25.42 87.66
C SER A 253 29.46 -24.73 86.57
N ALA A 254 29.33 -23.40 86.45
CA ALA A 254 30.04 -22.49 85.57
C ALA A 254 30.83 -21.40 86.34
N PHE A 255 31.04 -21.51 87.66
CA PHE A 255 31.88 -20.56 88.41
C PHE A 255 33.37 -20.94 88.35
N THR A 256 34.10 -20.35 87.41
CA THR A 256 35.57 -20.44 87.29
C THR A 256 36.31 -19.28 87.97
N ASN A 257 35.73 -18.60 88.97
CA ASN A 257 36.34 -17.40 89.53
C ASN A 257 36.00 -17.16 91.02
N LEU A 258 36.82 -17.72 91.92
CA LEU A 258 36.82 -17.37 93.34
C LEU A 258 37.49 -15.99 93.51
N VAL A 259 36.78 -15.01 94.09
CA VAL A 259 37.31 -13.67 94.39
C VAL A 259 37.62 -13.48 95.89
N PRO A 260 38.60 -12.62 96.25
CA PRO A 260 39.12 -12.47 97.62
C PRO A 260 38.10 -12.08 98.71
N GLY A 261 36.91 -11.60 98.35
CA GLY A 261 35.85 -11.27 99.31
C GLY A 261 35.23 -12.49 100.02
N ASN A 262 35.55 -13.71 99.56
CA ASN A 262 34.91 -14.94 100.03
C ASN A 262 35.86 -15.82 100.88
N ILE A 263 37.03 -15.31 101.25
CA ILE A 263 37.99 -15.98 102.14
C ILE A 263 38.45 -15.00 103.22
N SER A 264 37.88 -15.08 104.42
CA SER A 264 38.36 -14.35 105.60
C SER A 264 39.56 -15.04 106.24
N SER A 265 40.47 -14.25 106.81
CA SER A 265 41.77 -14.69 107.34
C SER A 265 41.68 -15.74 108.46
N GLY A 266 42.52 -16.77 108.38
CA GLY A 266 43.03 -17.50 109.54
C GLY A 266 42.30 -18.80 109.90
N THR A 267 42.76 -19.90 109.30
CA THR A 267 43.10 -21.22 109.91
C THR A 267 42.69 -22.37 108.96
N ALA A 268 43.22 -22.37 107.75
CA ALA A 268 43.44 -23.60 106.99
C ALA A 268 44.71 -23.38 106.14
N GLY A 269 45.81 -24.00 106.58
CA GLY A 269 47.10 -23.93 105.92
C GLY A 269 47.06 -24.60 104.54
N ILE A 270 46.73 -23.83 103.51
CA ILE A 270 47.00 -24.20 102.12
C ILE A 270 48.31 -23.52 101.72
N SER A 271 49.40 -24.23 101.98
CA SER A 271 50.71 -23.96 101.39
C SER A 271 50.77 -24.67 100.03
N ILE A 272 50.83 -23.93 98.92
CA ILE A 272 51.23 -24.48 97.61
C ILE A 272 52.63 -23.95 97.32
N THR A 273 53.65 -24.62 97.84
CA THR A 273 55.05 -24.44 97.44
C THR A 273 55.33 -25.26 96.18
N GLY A 274 54.79 -24.80 95.05
CA GLY A 274 55.05 -25.37 93.72
C GLY A 274 54.96 -24.28 92.65
N ASN A 275 56.09 -24.01 92.00
CA ASN A 275 56.31 -23.27 90.75
C ASN A 275 55.14 -22.39 90.22
N ALA A 276 55.23 -21.07 90.41
CA ALA A 276 54.27 -20.08 89.94
C ALA A 276 54.41 -19.78 88.43
N ASN A 277 54.32 -20.81 87.58
CA ASN A 277 54.39 -20.66 86.12
C ASN A 277 53.04 -20.27 85.48
N SER A 278 52.14 -19.61 86.21
CA SER A 278 50.80 -19.24 85.71
C SER A 278 50.23 -17.96 86.31
N ALA A 279 51.07 -16.98 86.67
CA ALA A 279 50.60 -15.63 86.99
C ALA A 279 50.40 -14.82 85.69
N THR A 280 49.15 -14.53 85.32
CA THR A 280 48.79 -13.94 84.01
C THR A 280 48.51 -12.45 83.99
N THR A 281 48.69 -11.70 85.10
CA THR A 281 48.55 -10.23 85.07
C THR A 281 49.59 -9.53 85.96
N ALA A 282 50.77 -9.27 85.43
CA ALA A 282 51.71 -8.29 85.98
C ALA A 282 51.51 -6.94 85.26
N ALA A 283 50.51 -6.16 85.67
CA ALA A 283 50.19 -4.86 85.06
C ALA A 283 51.24 -3.76 85.37
N SER A 284 52.43 -4.09 85.89
CA SER A 284 53.45 -3.10 86.25
C SER A 284 54.88 -3.68 86.24
N ALA A 285 55.32 -4.24 85.11
CA ALA A 285 56.75 -4.54 84.90
C ALA A 285 57.25 -3.85 83.62
N SER A 286 58.11 -2.86 83.79
CA SER A 286 58.62 -1.93 82.77
C SER A 286 59.83 -2.43 81.97
N THR A 287 60.21 -3.72 82.10
CA THR A 287 61.24 -4.34 81.24
C THR A 287 61.05 -5.86 81.21
N ALA A 288 60.76 -6.44 80.04
CA ALA A 288 60.64 -7.89 79.85
C ALA A 288 61.44 -8.35 78.63
N GLY A 289 62.58 -9.02 78.86
CA GLY A 289 63.46 -9.56 77.81
C GLY A 289 62.92 -10.79 77.08
N PHE A 290 61.71 -11.27 77.39
CA PHE A 290 61.11 -12.47 76.80
C PHE A 290 59.58 -12.39 76.71
N ALA A 291 59.03 -11.36 76.05
CA ALA A 291 57.60 -11.33 75.73
C ALA A 291 57.33 -11.97 74.34
N THR A 292 56.52 -13.02 74.30
CA THR A 292 56.19 -13.77 73.06
C THR A 292 54.93 -13.28 72.33
N THR A 293 54.25 -12.24 72.83
CA THR A 293 53.12 -11.60 72.13
C THR A 293 53.06 -10.11 72.44
N ALA A 294 53.38 -9.26 71.45
CA ALA A 294 53.25 -7.81 71.53
C ALA A 294 52.08 -7.37 70.64
N GLY A 295 50.89 -7.22 71.23
CA GLY A 295 49.70 -6.78 70.50
C GLY A 295 49.70 -5.30 70.09
N THR A 296 50.71 -4.49 70.45
CA THR A 296 50.68 -3.03 70.26
C THR A 296 52.01 -2.38 69.85
N ALA A 297 52.94 -3.13 69.22
CA ALA A 297 54.18 -2.53 68.70
C ALA A 297 54.02 -2.17 67.21
N THR A 298 54.15 -0.89 66.88
CA THR A 298 53.92 -0.34 65.52
C THR A 298 55.09 -0.49 64.56
N THR A 299 56.29 -0.91 65.00
CA THR A 299 57.42 -1.22 64.10
C THR A 299 58.31 -2.32 64.68
N ALA A 300 58.51 -3.42 63.96
CA ALA A 300 59.41 -4.52 64.37
C ALA A 300 60.45 -4.80 63.27
N GLY A 301 61.72 -4.49 63.53
CA GLY A 301 62.82 -4.69 62.58
C GLY A 301 63.42 -6.10 62.55
N THR A 302 63.15 -6.97 63.56
CA THR A 302 63.86 -8.27 63.72
C THR A 302 63.08 -9.35 64.50
N ALA A 303 61.75 -9.35 64.56
CA ALA A 303 61.02 -10.39 65.32
C ALA A 303 60.85 -11.70 64.51
N THR A 304 61.16 -12.84 65.15
CA THR A 304 61.05 -14.19 64.55
C THR A 304 59.68 -14.83 64.70
N ASN A 305 58.72 -14.21 65.41
CA ASN A 305 57.36 -14.74 65.63
C ASN A 305 56.33 -13.60 65.71
N PHE A 306 55.52 -13.41 64.67
CA PHE A 306 54.34 -12.53 64.72
C PHE A 306 53.07 -13.39 64.82
N THR A 307 52.25 -13.17 65.85
CA THR A 307 50.90 -13.75 65.96
C THR A 307 49.88 -12.66 65.63
N GLY A 308 49.70 -12.40 64.33
CA GLY A 308 48.77 -11.40 63.78
C GLY A 308 48.81 -11.40 62.25
N LEU A 309 47.76 -10.88 61.59
CA LEU A 309 47.70 -10.81 60.12
C LEU A 309 48.71 -9.78 59.58
N LEU A 310 49.54 -10.18 58.62
CA LEU A 310 50.35 -9.26 57.82
C LEU A 310 49.44 -8.34 56.99
N MET A 311 49.74 -7.04 56.93
CA MET A 311 49.02 -6.06 56.10
C MET A 311 49.75 -5.85 54.76
N GLY A 312 49.00 -5.82 53.65
CA GLY A 312 49.53 -5.55 52.31
C GLY A 312 49.35 -6.72 51.34
N ASP A 313 50.39 -7.01 50.57
CA ASP A 313 50.38 -8.04 49.52
C ASP A 313 50.44 -9.47 50.07
N VAL A 314 51.13 -9.65 51.19
CA VAL A 314 51.19 -10.91 51.95
C VAL A 314 50.30 -10.79 53.19
N THR A 315 49.43 -11.77 53.41
CA THR A 315 48.53 -11.86 54.57
C THR A 315 48.67 -13.23 55.25
N GLY A 316 48.08 -13.41 56.44
CA GLY A 316 48.11 -14.67 57.19
C GLY A 316 49.10 -14.70 58.37
N THR A 317 49.17 -15.84 59.07
CA THR A 317 50.02 -16.09 60.24
C THR A 317 51.30 -16.87 59.87
N GLN A 318 52.26 -16.97 60.80
CA GLN A 318 53.43 -17.84 60.60
C GLN A 318 52.98 -19.28 60.25
N SER A 319 53.65 -19.90 59.27
CA SER A 319 53.31 -21.20 58.68
C SER A 319 52.03 -21.27 57.82
N SER A 320 51.31 -20.15 57.63
CA SER A 320 50.16 -20.04 56.71
C SER A 320 50.10 -18.66 56.02
N THR A 321 51.26 -18.13 55.62
CA THR A 321 51.35 -16.89 54.85
C THR A 321 50.86 -17.11 53.43
N VAL A 322 49.96 -16.26 52.95
CA VAL A 322 49.46 -16.28 51.57
C VAL A 322 49.74 -14.94 50.90
N VAL A 323 50.17 -14.99 49.63
CA VAL A 323 50.24 -13.79 48.78
C VAL A 323 48.82 -13.53 48.28
N SER A 324 48.12 -12.60 48.94
CA SER A 324 46.75 -12.22 48.56
C SER A 324 46.73 -11.20 47.42
N LYS A 325 47.79 -10.39 47.29
CA LYS A 325 47.95 -9.38 46.23
C LYS A 325 49.42 -9.30 45.80
N ILE A 326 49.69 -8.75 44.63
CA ILE A 326 51.03 -8.40 44.15
C ILE A 326 50.93 -7.00 43.54
N GLY A 327 51.67 -6.03 44.11
CA GLY A 327 51.56 -4.62 43.74
C GLY A 327 50.16 -4.03 44.01
N GLY A 328 49.44 -4.53 45.02
CA GLY A 328 48.07 -4.11 45.32
C GLY A 328 46.97 -4.72 44.44
N ILE A 329 47.32 -5.51 43.43
CA ILE A 329 46.38 -6.22 42.54
C ILE A 329 46.18 -7.66 43.04
N ALA A 330 44.94 -8.16 43.00
CA ALA A 330 44.62 -9.51 43.45
C ALA A 330 45.49 -10.56 42.74
N ALA A 331 46.00 -11.54 43.50
CA ALA A 331 46.88 -12.59 42.98
C ALA A 331 46.24 -13.43 41.85
N SER A 332 44.90 -13.48 41.76
CA SER A 332 44.14 -14.12 40.68
C SER A 332 44.36 -13.52 39.29
N ASN A 333 44.95 -12.32 39.20
CA ASN A 333 45.20 -11.64 37.94
C ASN A 333 46.60 -11.92 37.37
N PHE A 334 47.41 -12.72 38.07
CA PHE A 334 48.75 -13.10 37.63
C PHE A 334 48.77 -14.56 37.18
N ALA A 335 49.57 -14.85 36.15
CA ALA A 335 49.77 -16.21 35.69
C ALA A 335 50.61 -17.00 36.71
N ARG A 336 50.17 -18.22 37.00
CA ARG A 336 50.90 -19.18 37.83
C ARG A 336 51.45 -20.30 36.97
N LEU A 337 52.62 -20.81 37.35
CA LEU A 337 53.29 -21.88 36.62
C LEU A 337 52.84 -23.28 37.08
N ASP A 338 52.18 -23.37 38.22
CA ASP A 338 51.81 -24.62 38.88
C ASP A 338 50.32 -24.96 38.77
N ILE A 339 49.49 -24.06 38.23
CA ILE A 339 48.05 -24.26 37.99
C ILE A 339 47.61 -23.67 36.66
N GLY A 340 46.42 -24.06 36.17
CA GLY A 340 45.80 -23.42 35.01
C GLY A 340 45.48 -21.95 35.27
N ASN A 341 45.87 -21.08 34.35
CA ASN A 341 45.60 -19.64 34.45
C ASN A 341 44.10 -19.39 34.20
N ALA A 342 43.34 -19.13 35.26
CA ALA A 342 41.92 -18.78 35.18
C ALA A 342 41.73 -17.29 35.49
N PHE A 343 41.60 -16.45 34.46
CA PHE A 343 41.33 -15.03 34.61
C PHE A 343 39.82 -14.79 34.73
N THR A 344 39.30 -14.59 35.95
CA THR A 344 37.85 -14.50 36.23
C THR A 344 37.20 -13.15 35.92
N GLY A 345 37.91 -12.24 35.26
CA GLY A 345 37.38 -10.90 34.92
C GLY A 345 38.34 -10.08 34.05
N GLY A 346 38.45 -10.42 32.76
CA GLY A 346 39.24 -9.66 31.79
C GLY A 346 39.52 -10.43 30.50
N LYS A 347 39.93 -9.72 29.44
CA LYS A 347 40.50 -10.35 28.23
C LYS A 347 41.99 -10.57 28.46
N GLN A 348 42.51 -11.77 28.17
CA GLN A 348 43.94 -11.98 28.07
C GLN A 348 44.42 -11.39 26.73
N THR A 349 45.03 -10.21 26.76
CA THR A 349 45.68 -9.63 25.58
C THR A 349 47.14 -10.10 25.58
N LEU A 350 47.50 -10.91 24.58
CA LEU A 350 48.91 -11.28 24.35
C LEU A 350 49.64 -10.13 23.67
N ALA A 351 50.94 -10.01 23.92
CA ALA A 351 51.77 -8.99 23.26
C ALA A 351 51.78 -9.19 21.72
N LEU A 352 52.28 -8.21 20.98
CA LEU A 352 52.58 -8.43 19.56
C LEU A 352 53.71 -9.45 19.43
N SER A 353 53.59 -10.39 18.50
CA SER A 353 54.69 -11.31 18.16
C SER A 353 55.91 -10.50 17.68
N GLY A 354 57.08 -10.81 18.23
CA GLY A 354 58.35 -10.27 17.75
C GLY A 354 58.90 -11.10 16.59
N THR A 355 59.97 -10.62 15.96
CA THR A 355 60.65 -11.35 14.87
C THR A 355 61.33 -12.65 15.33
N ALA A 356 61.62 -12.78 16.63
CA ALA A 356 62.27 -13.96 17.21
C ALA A 356 61.28 -14.93 17.90
N PHE A 357 60.16 -14.43 18.44
CA PHE A 357 59.24 -15.24 19.24
C PHE A 357 57.78 -14.82 19.00
N ALA A 358 56.91 -15.81 18.80
CA ALA A 358 55.47 -15.60 18.74
C ALA A 358 54.91 -15.29 20.14
N SER A 359 53.89 -14.44 20.20
CA SER A 359 53.23 -14.11 21.47
C SER A 359 52.32 -15.21 22.02
N LEU A 360 51.93 -16.16 21.17
CA LEU A 360 51.32 -17.43 21.53
C LEU A 360 52.06 -18.54 20.80
N ASN A 361 52.58 -19.50 21.55
CA ASN A 361 53.06 -20.76 21.00
C ASN A 361 52.15 -21.87 21.50
N ILE A 362 51.52 -22.59 20.58
CA ILE A 362 50.83 -23.84 20.91
C ILE A 362 51.89 -24.95 20.78
N PRO A 363 52.25 -25.65 21.87
CA PRO A 363 53.29 -26.67 21.80
C PRO A 363 52.98 -27.71 20.73
N VAL A 364 53.99 -28.04 19.92
CA VAL A 364 53.91 -29.15 18.97
C VAL A 364 53.90 -30.45 19.77
N ASN A 365 52.72 -31.07 19.88
CA ASN A 365 52.60 -32.34 20.59
C ASN A 365 53.03 -33.47 19.65
N GLY A 366 53.89 -34.37 20.12
CA GLY A 366 54.32 -35.54 19.35
C GLY A 366 53.16 -36.50 19.02
N ALA A 367 52.18 -36.62 19.93
CA ALA A 367 50.96 -37.40 19.74
C ALA A 367 49.72 -36.56 20.09
N SER A 368 48.58 -36.91 19.51
CA SER A 368 47.30 -36.25 19.84
C SER A 368 46.96 -36.45 21.33
N PRO A 369 46.35 -35.46 22.00
CA PRO A 369 45.81 -35.65 23.35
C PRO A 369 44.90 -36.88 23.41
N THR A 370 45.04 -37.71 24.45
CA THR A 370 44.28 -38.96 24.58
C THR A 370 42.84 -38.75 25.08
N ILE A 371 42.56 -37.60 25.71
CA ILE A 371 41.24 -37.24 26.24
C ILE A 371 40.98 -35.73 26.02
N PRO A 372 40.85 -35.25 24.77
CA PRO A 372 40.60 -33.83 24.52
C PRO A 372 39.16 -33.46 24.89
N VAL A 373 39.00 -32.34 25.59
CA VAL A 373 37.70 -31.74 25.93
C VAL A 373 37.40 -30.55 25.02
N LYS A 374 36.13 -30.13 24.98
CA LYS A 374 35.67 -28.98 24.17
C LYS A 374 36.55 -27.75 24.43
N GLY A 375 37.03 -27.13 23.35
CA GLY A 375 37.85 -25.93 23.42
C GLY A 375 39.35 -26.19 23.56
N ASP A 376 39.78 -27.44 23.71
CA ASP A 376 41.19 -27.80 23.62
C ASP A 376 41.72 -27.48 22.22
N ILE A 377 42.92 -26.91 22.18
CA ILE A 377 43.64 -26.54 20.96
C ILE A 377 45.03 -27.18 21.03
N TRP A 378 45.45 -27.85 19.95
CA TRP A 378 46.78 -28.46 19.86
C TRP A 378 47.28 -28.48 18.41
N THR A 379 48.57 -28.76 18.24
CA THR A 379 49.19 -29.07 16.95
C THR A 379 49.87 -30.44 17.05
N LEU A 380 50.18 -31.06 15.91
CA LEU A 380 50.87 -32.35 15.85
C LEU A 380 52.25 -32.16 15.24
N SER A 381 53.22 -33.01 15.63
CA SER A 381 54.56 -32.98 15.05
C SER A 381 54.60 -33.33 13.56
N THR A 382 53.58 -34.03 13.06
CA THR A 382 53.46 -34.48 11.67
C THR A 382 52.55 -33.61 10.82
N ASP A 383 51.80 -32.69 11.43
CA ASP A 383 50.82 -31.84 10.73
C ASP A 383 50.78 -30.43 11.36
N PRO A 384 51.18 -29.38 10.61
CA PRO A 384 51.17 -28.01 11.11
C PRO A 384 49.77 -27.42 11.28
N HIS A 385 48.70 -28.09 10.86
CA HIS A 385 47.34 -27.61 11.05
C HIS A 385 46.96 -27.53 12.53
N LEU A 386 46.26 -26.45 12.87
CA LEU A 386 45.70 -26.29 14.21
C LEU A 386 44.54 -27.28 14.38
N ASN A 387 44.67 -28.16 15.36
CA ASN A 387 43.63 -29.07 15.77
C ASN A 387 42.86 -28.43 16.94
N PHE A 388 41.54 -28.59 16.95
CA PHE A 388 40.72 -28.18 18.08
C PHE A 388 39.56 -29.12 18.30
N ARG A 389 39.09 -29.19 19.55
CA ARG A 389 37.90 -29.98 19.90
C ARG A 389 36.66 -29.08 19.81
N ASP A 390 35.77 -29.40 18.88
CA ASP A 390 34.56 -28.63 18.66
C ASP A 390 33.51 -28.84 19.77
N MET A 391 32.36 -28.16 19.65
CA MET A 391 31.27 -28.28 20.61
C MET A 391 30.64 -29.67 20.68
N ASN A 392 30.84 -30.49 19.67
CA ASN A 392 30.30 -31.84 19.54
C ASN A 392 31.31 -32.90 19.99
N SER A 393 32.45 -32.50 20.55
CA SER A 393 33.55 -33.40 20.87
C SER A 393 34.05 -34.14 19.63
N VAL A 394 34.22 -33.43 18.52
CA VAL A 394 34.90 -33.91 17.32
C VAL A 394 36.18 -33.11 17.15
N THR A 395 37.27 -33.81 16.79
CA THR A 395 38.53 -33.15 16.45
C THR A 395 38.40 -32.58 15.06
N GLN A 396 38.50 -31.27 14.96
CA GLN A 396 38.52 -30.54 13.70
C GLN A 396 39.92 -29.99 13.44
N THR A 397 40.26 -29.84 12.17
CA THR A 397 41.47 -29.13 11.72
C THR A 397 41.06 -27.92 10.89
N LEU A 398 41.83 -26.84 11.01
CA LEU A 398 41.69 -25.69 10.10
C LEU A 398 42.45 -26.01 8.81
N ALA A 399 41.77 -26.04 7.66
CA ALA A 399 42.41 -26.27 6.37
C ALA A 399 43.13 -25.02 5.82
N PHE A 400 44.26 -25.20 5.16
CA PHE A 400 44.94 -24.19 4.35
C PHE A 400 44.43 -24.22 2.89
N PHE A 401 44.62 -23.12 2.15
CA PHE A 401 44.30 -23.08 0.72
C PHE A 401 45.09 -24.12 -0.10
N SER A 402 46.29 -24.50 0.37
CA SER A 402 47.10 -25.57 -0.22
C SER A 402 46.50 -26.96 -0.05
N ASP A 403 45.57 -27.15 0.90
CA ASP A 403 44.91 -28.44 1.13
C ASP A 403 43.78 -28.69 0.12
N ILE A 404 43.46 -27.70 -0.72
CA ILE A 404 42.61 -27.89 -1.89
C ILE A 404 43.41 -28.73 -2.90
N SER A 405 43.38 -30.04 -2.69
CA SER A 405 44.06 -31.03 -3.53
C SER A 405 43.20 -31.39 -4.74
N THR A 406 43.77 -32.17 -5.67
CA THR A 406 43.03 -32.78 -6.78
C THR A 406 41.85 -33.65 -6.33
N ALA A 407 41.86 -34.19 -5.12
CA ALA A 407 40.74 -34.98 -4.56
C ALA A 407 39.51 -34.13 -4.22
N ASN A 408 39.71 -32.85 -3.86
CA ASN A 408 38.65 -31.91 -3.49
C ASN A 408 38.27 -30.99 -4.66
N ALA A 409 39.20 -30.81 -5.61
CA ALA A 409 38.98 -30.11 -6.88
C ALA A 409 37.86 -30.75 -7.71
N GLY A 410 37.68 -32.08 -7.61
CA GLY A 410 36.59 -32.79 -8.29
C GLY A 410 35.20 -32.36 -7.80
N THR A 411 35.02 -32.14 -6.49
CA THR A 411 33.76 -31.65 -5.91
C THR A 411 33.47 -30.21 -6.34
N LEU A 412 34.50 -29.36 -6.33
CA LEU A 412 34.36 -27.96 -6.79
C LEU A 412 34.08 -27.89 -8.30
N ALA A 413 34.79 -28.70 -9.10
CA ALA A 413 34.55 -28.80 -10.55
C ALA A 413 33.17 -29.37 -10.87
N SER A 414 32.68 -30.34 -10.10
CA SER A 414 31.33 -30.90 -10.27
C SER A 414 30.25 -29.86 -9.93
N ALA A 415 30.42 -29.07 -8.87
CA ALA A 415 29.51 -27.99 -8.52
C ALA A 415 29.48 -26.89 -9.60
N ASN A 416 30.66 -26.52 -10.14
CA ASN A 416 30.75 -25.55 -11.22
C ASN A 416 30.14 -26.11 -12.53
N SER A 417 30.43 -27.36 -12.88
CA SER A 417 29.91 -28.00 -14.09
C SER A 417 28.38 -28.15 -14.05
N TYR A 418 27.80 -28.44 -12.88
CA TYR A 418 26.34 -28.43 -12.72
C TYR A 418 25.75 -27.05 -13.01
N THR A 419 26.37 -25.99 -12.46
CA THR A 419 25.94 -24.60 -12.68
C THR A 419 26.04 -24.21 -14.15
N ASP A 420 27.17 -24.52 -14.81
CA ASP A 420 27.39 -24.21 -16.23
C ASP A 420 26.42 -24.96 -17.15
N ALA A 421 26.09 -26.22 -16.81
CA ALA A 421 25.10 -27.00 -17.54
C ALA A 421 23.69 -26.40 -17.45
N GLN A 422 23.28 -25.95 -16.25
CA GLN A 422 21.99 -25.26 -16.08
C GLN A 422 21.95 -23.95 -16.87
N VAL A 423 23.04 -23.17 -16.86
CA VAL A 423 23.15 -21.93 -17.64
C VAL A 423 23.08 -22.23 -19.15
N LEU A 424 23.71 -23.30 -19.63
CA LEU A 424 23.65 -23.69 -21.04
C LEU A 424 22.24 -24.15 -21.46
N ILE A 425 21.54 -24.88 -20.58
CA ILE A 425 20.13 -25.25 -20.80
C ILE A 425 19.27 -24.00 -20.92
N GLU A 426 19.42 -23.05 -20.01
CA GLU A 426 18.66 -21.81 -20.01
C GLU A 426 18.96 -20.96 -21.26
N LYS A 427 20.24 -20.88 -21.67
CA LYS A 427 20.65 -20.23 -22.91
C LYS A 427 19.94 -20.85 -24.12
N ASN A 428 19.95 -22.17 -24.25
CA ASN A 428 19.32 -22.85 -25.39
C ASN A 428 17.79 -22.67 -25.37
N ARG A 429 17.17 -22.74 -24.19
CA ARG A 429 15.73 -22.48 -24.01
C ARG A 429 15.38 -21.06 -24.45
N ALA A 430 16.15 -20.07 -24.02
CA ALA A 430 15.97 -18.67 -24.38
C ALA A 430 16.14 -18.45 -25.89
N THR A 431 17.22 -18.95 -26.49
CA THR A 431 17.45 -18.84 -27.94
C THR A 431 16.33 -19.51 -28.76
N GLY A 432 15.81 -20.65 -28.32
CA GLY A 432 14.67 -21.31 -28.97
C GLY A 432 13.37 -20.49 -28.88
N ALA A 433 13.10 -19.90 -27.71
CA ALA A 433 11.95 -19.02 -27.51
C ALA A 433 12.07 -17.74 -28.35
N GLU A 434 13.25 -17.12 -28.40
CA GLU A 434 13.54 -15.94 -29.24
C GLU A 434 13.37 -16.24 -30.73
N GLY A 435 13.84 -17.41 -31.19
CA GLY A 435 13.62 -17.86 -32.57
C GLY A 435 12.13 -18.04 -32.90
N THR A 436 11.36 -18.61 -31.97
CA THR A 436 9.90 -18.76 -32.12
C THR A 436 9.20 -17.40 -32.16
N LEU A 437 9.57 -16.48 -31.27
CA LEU A 437 8.99 -15.13 -31.24
C LEU A 437 9.31 -14.36 -32.52
N THR A 438 10.54 -14.49 -33.02
CA THR A 438 10.97 -13.88 -34.29
C THR A 438 10.16 -14.41 -35.45
N ALA A 439 9.97 -15.73 -35.54
CA ALA A 439 9.17 -16.35 -36.59
C ALA A 439 7.69 -15.92 -36.54
N ASN A 440 7.10 -15.90 -35.33
CA ASN A 440 5.73 -15.45 -35.12
C ASN A 440 5.56 -13.98 -35.54
N LEU A 441 6.51 -13.12 -35.18
CA LEU A 441 6.49 -11.71 -35.57
C LEU A 441 6.63 -11.53 -37.09
N SER A 442 7.52 -12.28 -37.76
CA SER A 442 7.63 -12.25 -39.22
C SER A 442 6.35 -12.72 -39.93
N ASN A 443 5.68 -13.75 -39.37
CA ASN A 443 4.40 -14.22 -39.89
C ASN A 443 3.28 -13.19 -39.67
N GLU A 444 3.24 -12.55 -38.50
CA GLU A 444 2.30 -11.47 -38.18
C GLU A 444 2.47 -10.29 -39.15
N ILE A 445 3.70 -9.84 -39.37
CA ILE A 445 4.03 -8.78 -40.32
C ILE A 445 3.53 -9.15 -41.73
N SER A 446 3.84 -10.36 -42.19
CA SER A 446 3.42 -10.82 -43.52
C SER A 446 1.89 -10.87 -43.65
N ARG A 447 1.19 -11.35 -42.60
CA ARG A 447 -0.26 -11.40 -42.58
C ARG A 447 -0.88 -10.00 -42.56
N ALA A 448 -0.33 -9.08 -41.77
CA ALA A 448 -0.78 -7.68 -41.69
C ALA A 448 -0.60 -6.96 -43.04
N MET A 449 0.59 -7.05 -43.64
CA MET A 449 0.87 -6.47 -44.95
C MET A 449 -0.07 -7.01 -46.05
N GLY A 450 -0.36 -8.32 -46.02
CA GLY A 450 -1.31 -8.94 -46.94
C GLY A 450 -2.73 -8.40 -46.77
N ALA A 451 -3.19 -8.26 -45.52
CA ALA A 451 -4.51 -7.71 -45.21
C ALA A 451 -4.63 -6.23 -45.62
N GLU A 452 -3.62 -5.41 -45.35
CA GLU A 452 -3.59 -3.98 -45.73
C GLU A 452 -3.60 -3.80 -47.25
N THR A 453 -2.88 -4.66 -47.99
CA THR A 453 -2.89 -4.66 -49.46
C THR A 453 -4.26 -5.03 -50.01
N ALA A 454 -4.91 -6.06 -49.44
CA ALA A 454 -6.24 -6.48 -49.83
C ALA A 454 -7.29 -5.39 -49.56
N GLU A 455 -7.21 -4.73 -48.40
CA GLU A 455 -8.12 -3.64 -48.03
C GLU A 455 -7.93 -2.41 -48.92
N THR A 456 -6.68 -2.06 -49.24
CA THR A 456 -6.37 -0.99 -50.20
C THR A 456 -7.00 -1.29 -51.56
N THR A 457 -6.85 -2.53 -52.06
CA THR A 457 -7.42 -2.95 -53.34
C THR A 457 -8.95 -2.89 -53.32
N ARG A 458 -9.58 -3.34 -52.23
CA ARG A 458 -11.03 -3.32 -52.05
C ARG A 458 -11.56 -1.89 -52.00
N ALA A 459 -10.90 -1.00 -51.27
CA ALA A 459 -11.26 0.42 -51.15
C ALA A 459 -11.16 1.13 -52.51
N THR A 460 -10.02 1.03 -53.19
CA THR A 460 -9.82 1.65 -54.51
C THR A 460 -10.81 1.11 -55.56
N GLY A 461 -11.13 -0.19 -55.52
CA GLY A 461 -12.15 -0.79 -56.38
C GLY A 461 -13.55 -0.21 -56.13
N ALA A 462 -13.95 -0.08 -54.86
CA ALA A 462 -15.23 0.51 -54.49
C ALA A 462 -15.32 2.00 -54.85
N GLU A 463 -14.26 2.77 -54.63
CA GLU A 463 -14.16 4.18 -55.01
C GLU A 463 -14.28 4.37 -56.52
N THR A 464 -13.65 3.50 -57.30
CA THR A 464 -13.75 3.51 -58.77
C THR A 464 -15.19 3.25 -59.23
N LEU A 465 -15.86 2.25 -58.65
CA LEU A 465 -17.25 1.91 -58.99
C LEU A 465 -18.24 3.02 -58.58
N LEU A 466 -18.05 3.61 -57.40
CA LEU A 466 -18.86 4.73 -56.93
C LEU A 466 -18.65 5.95 -57.81
N GLY A 467 -17.40 6.26 -58.17
CA GLY A 467 -17.08 7.34 -59.10
C GLY A 467 -17.75 7.17 -60.46
N ALA A 468 -17.74 5.96 -61.03
CA ALA A 468 -18.43 5.65 -62.29
C ALA A 468 -19.96 5.77 -62.18
N SER A 469 -20.54 5.32 -61.06
CA SER A 469 -21.98 5.42 -60.81
C SER A 469 -22.44 6.87 -60.69
N ILE A 470 -21.68 7.70 -59.96
CA ILE A 470 -21.94 9.14 -59.82
C ILE A 470 -21.82 9.84 -61.18
N ALA A 471 -20.79 9.53 -61.96
CA ALA A 471 -20.61 10.11 -63.30
C ALA A 471 -21.79 9.77 -64.23
N THR A 472 -22.27 8.53 -64.17
CA THR A 472 -23.43 8.06 -64.95
C THR A 472 -24.72 8.77 -64.53
N GLU A 473 -24.97 8.88 -63.22
CA GLU A 473 -26.16 9.55 -62.70
C GLU A 473 -26.12 11.05 -62.98
N SER A 474 -24.95 11.69 -62.87
CA SER A 474 -24.77 13.09 -63.24
C SER A 474 -25.10 13.31 -64.72
N ALA A 475 -24.61 12.46 -65.62
CA ALA A 475 -24.95 12.54 -67.04
C ALA A 475 -26.45 12.34 -67.30
N ARG A 476 -27.08 11.38 -66.62
CA ARG A 476 -28.52 11.13 -66.72
C ARG A 476 -29.34 12.34 -66.23
N ALA A 477 -28.98 12.92 -65.09
CA ALA A 477 -29.63 14.08 -64.51
C ALA A 477 -29.53 15.30 -65.45
N ILE A 478 -28.31 15.60 -65.93
CA ILE A 478 -28.08 16.69 -66.90
C ILE A 478 -28.94 16.51 -68.16
N GLY A 479 -29.04 15.28 -68.68
CA GLY A 479 -29.87 14.99 -69.86
C GLY A 479 -31.36 15.24 -69.61
N VAL A 480 -31.89 14.79 -68.46
CA VAL A 480 -33.29 15.02 -68.08
C VAL A 480 -33.57 16.51 -67.85
N GLU A 481 -32.69 17.22 -67.14
CA GLU A 481 -32.83 18.65 -66.87
C GLU A 481 -32.80 19.48 -68.16
N SER A 482 -31.91 19.15 -69.10
CA SER A 482 -31.85 19.77 -70.42
C SER A 482 -33.14 19.53 -71.23
N GLY A 483 -33.67 18.30 -71.18
CA GLY A 483 -34.93 17.94 -71.82
C GLY A 483 -36.13 18.68 -71.23
N LEU A 484 -36.23 18.74 -69.89
CA LEU A 484 -37.29 19.45 -69.20
C LEU A 484 -37.23 20.96 -69.46
N SER A 485 -36.03 21.55 -69.43
CA SER A 485 -35.82 22.96 -69.75
C SER A 485 -36.29 23.30 -71.18
N SER A 486 -36.00 22.41 -72.13
CA SER A 486 -36.47 22.52 -73.52
C SER A 486 -38.00 22.41 -73.62
N ALA A 487 -38.61 21.44 -72.91
CA ALA A 487 -40.06 21.25 -72.88
C ALA A 487 -40.80 22.44 -72.26
N ILE A 488 -40.29 22.99 -71.15
CA ILE A 488 -40.84 24.19 -70.49
C ILE A 488 -40.74 25.39 -71.44
N THR A 489 -39.61 25.56 -72.13
CA THR A 489 -39.44 26.64 -73.10
C THR A 489 -40.46 26.52 -74.23
N ALA A 490 -40.65 25.32 -74.79
CA ALA A 490 -41.63 25.07 -75.84
C ALA A 490 -43.08 25.29 -75.35
N GLU A 491 -43.41 24.85 -74.15
CA GLU A 491 -44.73 25.04 -73.54
C GLU A 491 -45.01 26.52 -73.26
N THR A 492 -44.01 27.26 -72.78
CA THR A 492 -44.11 28.71 -72.59
C THR A 492 -44.46 29.39 -73.90
N VAL A 493 -43.74 29.07 -74.98
CA VAL A 493 -44.01 29.62 -76.32
C VAL A 493 -45.41 29.25 -76.80
N ARG A 494 -45.82 27.98 -76.66
CA ARG A 494 -47.14 27.51 -77.06
C ARG A 494 -48.25 28.21 -76.27
N ALA A 495 -48.10 28.35 -74.96
CA ALA A 495 -49.07 29.01 -74.08
C ALA A 495 -49.19 30.50 -74.41
N THR A 496 -48.07 31.22 -74.55
CA THR A 496 -48.06 32.64 -74.94
C THR A 496 -48.76 32.85 -76.28
N ALA A 497 -48.53 31.99 -77.28
CA ALA A 497 -49.18 32.08 -78.58
C ALA A 497 -50.71 31.85 -78.49
N GLN A 498 -51.17 30.91 -77.66
CA GLN A 498 -52.59 30.63 -77.48
C GLN A 498 -53.31 31.74 -76.69
N GLU A 499 -52.65 32.33 -75.70
CA GLU A 499 -53.19 33.45 -74.93
C GLU A 499 -53.39 34.70 -75.79
N ALA A 500 -52.49 34.96 -76.75
CA ALA A 500 -52.62 36.07 -77.70
C ALA A 500 -53.86 35.97 -78.62
N LEU A 501 -54.45 34.77 -78.77
CA LEU A 501 -55.61 34.52 -79.63
C LEU A 501 -56.95 34.60 -78.89
N LYS A 502 -56.96 34.72 -77.55
CA LYS A 502 -58.20 34.75 -76.78
C LYS A 502 -58.79 36.16 -76.74
N ALA A 503 -60.08 36.30 -77.08
CA ALA A 503 -60.85 37.48 -76.74
C ALA A 503 -60.89 37.65 -75.21
N ASN A 504 -60.69 38.86 -74.70
CA ASN A 504 -60.67 39.13 -73.27
C ASN A 504 -62.07 38.89 -72.65
N LEU A 505 -62.29 37.69 -72.10
CA LEU A 505 -63.57 37.23 -71.55
C LEU A 505 -63.98 37.94 -70.24
N ALA A 506 -63.09 38.73 -69.63
CA ALA A 506 -63.36 39.42 -68.37
C ALA A 506 -64.00 40.83 -68.54
N GLY A 507 -64.35 41.24 -69.76
CA GLY A 507 -64.98 42.55 -69.99
C GLY A 507 -65.87 42.55 -71.20
N GLY A 508 -66.92 41.71 -71.21
CA GLY A 508 -67.84 41.49 -72.33
C GLY A 508 -67.98 42.70 -73.25
N ASN A 509 -67.42 42.61 -74.47
CA ASN A 509 -67.36 43.67 -75.49
C ASN A 509 -67.27 45.12 -74.96
N ASN A 510 -66.50 45.36 -73.89
CA ASN A 510 -66.37 46.68 -73.28
C ASN A 510 -65.04 47.29 -73.71
N PHE A 511 -65.04 48.00 -74.84
CA PHE A 511 -63.90 48.81 -75.28
C PHE A 511 -63.85 50.10 -74.45
N THR A 512 -63.11 50.09 -73.34
CA THR A 512 -63.03 51.19 -72.38
C THR A 512 -62.17 52.37 -72.88
N GLY A 513 -62.51 52.96 -74.03
CA GLY A 513 -61.70 54.03 -74.62
C GLY A 513 -62.31 54.90 -75.72
N GLY A 514 -63.62 54.85 -75.96
CA GLY A 514 -64.29 55.67 -76.99
C GLY A 514 -65.00 54.83 -78.06
N SER A 515 -65.92 55.48 -78.77
CA SER A 515 -66.89 54.91 -79.74
C SER A 515 -66.50 53.57 -80.38
N GLN A 516 -67.42 52.60 -80.35
CA GLN A 516 -67.28 51.37 -81.12
C GLN A 516 -67.49 51.69 -82.61
N THR A 517 -66.40 51.84 -83.35
CA THR A 517 -66.46 51.87 -84.81
C THR A 517 -66.68 50.45 -85.31
N LEU A 518 -67.93 50.11 -85.64
CA LEU A 518 -68.23 48.90 -86.40
C LEU A 518 -67.55 48.99 -87.77
N ALA A 519 -67.09 47.87 -88.32
CA ALA A 519 -66.52 47.86 -89.68
C ALA A 519 -67.53 48.44 -90.68
N ALA A 520 -67.10 48.90 -91.87
CA ALA A 520 -68.06 49.32 -92.88
C ALA A 520 -68.93 48.14 -93.32
N SER A 521 -70.25 48.33 -93.42
CA SER A 521 -71.13 47.35 -94.08
C SER A 521 -70.61 47.11 -95.50
N THR A 522 -70.55 45.85 -95.90
CA THR A 522 -70.22 45.46 -97.28
C THR A 522 -71.51 45.18 -98.04
N ALA A 523 -71.43 44.99 -99.37
CA ALA A 523 -72.59 44.62 -100.18
C ALA A 523 -73.25 43.28 -99.76
N THR A 524 -72.57 42.45 -98.96
CA THR A 524 -73.04 41.11 -98.56
C THR A 524 -73.21 40.92 -97.05
N TYR A 525 -72.65 41.80 -96.22
CA TYR A 525 -72.74 41.70 -94.76
C TYR A 525 -72.94 43.06 -94.09
N PRO A 526 -74.00 43.25 -93.29
CA PRO A 526 -74.18 44.45 -92.49
C PRO A 526 -73.20 44.45 -91.31
N SER A 527 -72.69 45.62 -90.96
CA SER A 527 -71.80 45.81 -89.82
C SER A 527 -72.51 45.78 -88.46
N PHE A 528 -73.82 46.00 -88.48
CA PHE A 528 -74.72 45.83 -87.36
C PHE A 528 -75.97 45.12 -87.84
N ASN A 529 -76.28 43.96 -87.27
CA ASN A 529 -77.53 43.27 -87.55
C ASN A 529 -78.33 43.20 -86.25
N VAL A 530 -79.55 43.76 -86.28
CA VAL A 530 -80.52 43.58 -85.20
C VAL A 530 -81.40 42.40 -85.60
N PRO A 531 -81.35 41.25 -84.90
CA PRO A 531 -82.16 40.10 -85.23
C PRO A 531 -83.65 40.45 -85.20
N THR A 532 -84.42 39.98 -86.19
CA THR A 532 -85.87 40.16 -86.21
C THR A 532 -86.54 39.09 -85.34
N SER A 533 -87.47 39.52 -84.49
CA SER A 533 -88.30 38.63 -83.67
C SER A 533 -89.66 38.40 -84.35
N ALA A 534 -90.21 37.18 -84.25
CA ALA A 534 -91.55 36.89 -84.77
C ALA A 534 -92.66 37.63 -84.00
N THR A 535 -92.41 38.01 -82.74
CA THR A 535 -93.35 38.73 -81.87
C THR A 535 -92.68 39.93 -81.19
N PRO A 536 -93.41 41.01 -80.88
CA PRO A 536 -92.87 42.11 -80.07
C PRO A 536 -92.32 41.61 -78.73
N LEU A 537 -91.26 42.26 -78.24
CA LEU A 537 -90.71 41.99 -76.90
C LEU A 537 -91.77 42.23 -75.82
N THR A 538 -91.89 41.31 -74.87
CA THR A 538 -92.92 41.38 -73.82
C THR A 538 -92.56 42.31 -72.67
N ALA A 539 -91.29 42.69 -72.51
CA ALA A 539 -90.82 43.62 -71.47
C ALA A 539 -89.50 44.37 -71.84
N PRO A 540 -89.45 45.16 -72.93
CA PRO A 540 -88.21 45.89 -73.25
C PRO A 540 -88.00 47.08 -72.32
N VAL A 541 -86.74 47.34 -71.95
CA VAL A 541 -86.28 48.42 -71.07
C VAL A 541 -85.62 49.55 -71.88
N SER A 542 -85.59 50.77 -71.33
CA SER A 542 -84.98 51.94 -72.00
C SER A 542 -83.58 51.62 -72.55
N GLY A 543 -83.36 51.89 -73.84
CA GLY A 543 -82.11 51.61 -74.55
C GLY A 543 -82.11 50.31 -75.36
N ASP A 544 -83.11 49.45 -75.18
CA ASP A 544 -83.29 48.27 -76.02
C ASP A 544 -83.64 48.67 -77.45
N VAL A 545 -83.05 47.98 -78.42
CA VAL A 545 -83.28 48.13 -79.85
C VAL A 545 -83.61 46.76 -80.43
N TRP A 546 -84.72 46.64 -81.17
CA TRP A 546 -85.17 45.37 -81.75
C TRP A 546 -85.94 45.59 -83.06
N SER A 547 -86.08 44.52 -83.85
CA SER A 547 -86.94 44.50 -85.05
C SER A 547 -87.97 43.37 -84.94
N VAL A 548 -89.09 43.48 -85.65
CA VAL A 548 -90.12 42.42 -85.71
C VAL A 548 -90.35 41.97 -87.15
N ASN A 549 -90.69 40.70 -87.38
CA ASN A 549 -90.76 40.12 -88.73
C ASN A 549 -91.83 40.73 -89.64
N VAL A 550 -92.84 41.38 -89.05
CA VAL A 550 -94.00 41.94 -89.78
C VAL A 550 -93.88 43.43 -90.05
N ASP A 551 -92.86 44.09 -89.50
CA ASP A 551 -92.63 45.52 -89.66
C ASP A 551 -91.13 45.80 -89.87
N PRO A 552 -90.73 46.34 -91.05
CA PRO A 552 -89.33 46.61 -91.34
C PRO A 552 -88.72 47.73 -90.48
N HIS A 553 -89.52 48.48 -89.72
CA HIS A 553 -89.01 49.53 -88.88
C HIS A 553 -88.26 49.02 -87.65
N LEU A 554 -87.24 49.77 -87.27
CA LEU A 554 -86.49 49.51 -86.05
C LEU A 554 -87.27 50.05 -84.85
N ASN A 555 -87.53 49.18 -83.88
CA ASN A 555 -88.17 49.53 -82.63
C ASN A 555 -87.09 49.83 -81.59
N PHE A 556 -87.35 50.79 -80.73
CA PHE A 556 -86.53 51.05 -79.56
C PHE A 556 -87.39 51.46 -78.37
N ARG A 557 -86.89 51.21 -77.17
CA ARG A 557 -87.54 51.63 -75.94
C ARG A 557 -86.89 52.94 -75.51
N ASP A 558 -87.69 54.00 -75.48
CA ASP A 558 -87.19 55.31 -75.08
C ASP A 558 -87.03 55.42 -73.55
N MET A 559 -86.45 56.54 -73.13
CA MET A 559 -86.22 56.86 -71.71
C MET A 559 -87.50 57.05 -70.89
N HIS A 560 -88.66 57.19 -71.53
CA HIS A 560 -89.97 57.27 -70.88
C HIS A 560 -90.67 55.91 -70.85
N ASN A 561 -89.95 54.83 -71.18
CA ASN A 561 -90.46 53.48 -71.31
C ASN A 561 -91.58 53.34 -72.36
N ALA A 562 -91.65 54.22 -73.36
CA ALA A 562 -92.54 54.05 -74.51
C ALA A 562 -91.82 53.30 -75.63
N THR A 563 -92.55 52.42 -76.31
CA THR A 563 -92.04 51.78 -77.52
C THR A 563 -92.14 52.81 -78.63
N GLN A 564 -91.00 53.18 -79.17
CA GLN A 564 -90.88 54.04 -80.32
C GLN A 564 -90.48 53.21 -81.53
N MET A 565 -90.86 53.69 -82.69
CA MET A 565 -90.53 53.09 -83.97
C MET A 565 -89.95 54.17 -84.87
N LEU A 566 -88.80 53.90 -85.48
CA LEU A 566 -88.23 54.82 -86.46
C LEU A 566 -89.09 54.78 -87.71
N ALA A 567 -89.66 55.91 -88.10
CA ALA A 567 -90.41 56.04 -89.35
C ALA A 567 -89.47 56.07 -90.56
N PHE A 568 -89.90 55.49 -91.68
CA PHE A 568 -89.24 55.70 -92.96
C PHE A 568 -89.77 56.96 -93.65
N VAL A 569 -88.94 57.54 -94.53
CA VAL A 569 -89.34 58.71 -95.34
C VAL A 569 -90.57 58.41 -96.21
N SER A 570 -90.76 57.14 -96.59
CA SER A 570 -91.93 56.67 -97.33
C SER A 570 -93.24 56.71 -96.55
N ASP A 571 -93.21 56.81 -95.22
CA ASP A 571 -94.42 56.82 -94.39
C ASP A 571 -95.12 58.19 -94.35
N ILE A 572 -94.49 59.20 -94.97
CA ILE A 572 -95.03 60.57 -95.02
C ILE A 572 -96.03 60.68 -96.18
N SER A 573 -97.33 60.83 -95.85
CA SER A 573 -98.40 61.08 -96.83
C SER A 573 -98.83 62.57 -96.86
N THR A 574 -99.49 63.01 -97.95
CA THR A 574 -99.96 64.40 -98.15
C THR A 574 -100.93 64.89 -97.05
N ALA A 575 -101.57 63.99 -96.30
CA ALA A 575 -102.41 64.33 -95.15
C ALA A 575 -101.60 64.74 -93.90
N ASN A 576 -100.34 64.34 -93.80
CA ASN A 576 -99.46 64.57 -92.64
C ASN A 576 -98.35 65.60 -92.95
N GLY A 577 -98.34 66.17 -94.15
CA GLY A 577 -97.37 67.19 -94.57
C GLY A 577 -97.42 68.47 -93.72
N ASN A 578 -98.59 68.83 -93.18
CA ASN A 578 -98.76 70.03 -92.36
C ASN A 578 -98.19 69.89 -90.93
N THR A 579 -97.98 68.67 -90.44
CA THR A 579 -97.28 68.40 -89.16
C THR A 579 -95.76 68.44 -89.32
N LEU A 580 -95.22 68.30 -90.54
CA LEU A 580 -93.77 68.39 -90.80
C LEU A 580 -93.31 69.85 -90.98
N THR A 581 -94.16 70.75 -91.50
CA THR A 581 -93.83 72.18 -91.63
C THR A 581 -93.75 72.93 -90.29
N ALA A 582 -94.33 72.37 -89.23
CA ALA A 582 -94.18 72.87 -87.86
C ALA A 582 -92.94 72.30 -87.15
N ALA A 583 -92.47 71.09 -87.52
CA ALA A 583 -91.27 70.46 -86.97
C ALA A 583 -89.97 70.90 -87.68
N ASN A 584 -90.02 71.18 -88.99
CA ASN A 584 -88.88 71.73 -89.75
C ASN A 584 -88.62 73.23 -89.49
N GLN A 585 -89.42 73.88 -88.64
CA GLN A 585 -89.13 75.22 -88.10
C GLN A 585 -88.28 75.18 -86.82
N TYR A 586 -87.82 74.00 -86.38
CA TYR A 586 -86.61 73.90 -85.55
C TYR A 586 -85.37 74.19 -86.41
N THR A 587 -85.26 75.43 -86.89
CA THR A 587 -83.97 76.05 -87.13
C THR A 587 -83.52 76.61 -85.79
N ASP A 588 -82.64 75.90 -85.05
CA ASP A 588 -81.54 76.60 -84.37
C ASP A 588 -80.44 75.68 -83.79
N ALA A 589 -79.22 76.03 -84.17
CA ALA A 589 -78.02 76.09 -83.32
C ALA A 589 -77.31 74.85 -82.74
N HIS A 590 -77.70 73.58 -82.97
CA HIS A 590 -76.94 72.45 -82.37
C HIS A 590 -76.68 71.23 -83.27
N VAL A 591 -76.35 71.43 -84.55
CA VAL A 591 -75.71 70.36 -85.35
C VAL A 591 -74.42 70.90 -85.95
N LEU A 592 -73.36 70.83 -85.14
CA LEU A 592 -71.97 70.70 -85.57
C LEU A 592 -71.58 69.22 -85.46
#